data_AF-A0A645I4Y8-F1
#
_entry.id   AF-A0A645I4Y8-F1
#
_cell.length_a   1.000
_cell.length_b   1.000
_cell.length_c   1.000
_cell.angle_alpha   90.00
_cell.angle_beta   90.00
_cell.angle_gamma   90.00
#
_symmetry.space_group_name_H-M   'P 1'
#
loop_
_entity.id
_entity.type
_entity.pdbx_description
1 polymer ?
#
loop_
_entity_poly.entity_id
_entity_poly.type
_entity_poly.pdbx_seq_one_letter_code
_entity_poly.pdbx_strand_id
1 'polypeptide(L)'
;MKKFIELVKKNKELRENVEGELTQSFKDFLIARAVMSSETLEEAIMFPTEKISLEVGMKNIMSVNSPTIRLIRDTEEDKNAITSYPYGFASTSGELDSAVNSLKGVLDKMVELAEVEKTCQLMADEIEKTRRRVNALEYVMIPQLVETVRYITMKLDESERSNRVRLMKVKDIVGK
;
A
#
# COMPACT_ATOMS: atom_id res chain seq x y z
N MET A 1 7.36 6.90 -10.47
CA MET A 1 7.04 8.17 -9.78
C MET A 1 5.74 8.82 -10.22
N LYS A 2 5.50 9.15 -11.52
CA LYS A 2 4.24 9.80 -11.94
C LYS A 2 2.96 9.05 -11.47
N LYS A 3 2.88 7.73 -11.71
CA LYS A 3 1.76 6.89 -11.24
C LYS A 3 1.62 6.85 -9.71
N PHE A 4 2.73 6.90 -8.97
CA PHE A 4 2.70 6.91 -7.50
C PHE A 4 2.12 8.25 -6.97
N ILE A 5 2.54 9.38 -7.54
CA ILE A 5 2.02 10.70 -7.16
C ILE A 5 0.52 10.79 -7.45
N GLU A 6 0.06 10.22 -8.57
CA GLU A 6 -1.35 10.16 -8.93
C GLU A 6 -2.16 9.31 -7.93
N LEU A 7 -1.64 8.14 -7.54
CA LEU A 7 -2.27 7.30 -6.51
C LEU A 7 -2.33 7.98 -5.15
N VAL A 8 -1.29 8.70 -4.74
CA VAL A 8 -1.29 9.47 -3.47
C VAL A 8 -2.33 10.58 -3.50
N LYS A 9 -2.51 11.27 -4.63
CA LYS A 9 -3.57 12.27 -4.78
C LYS A 9 -4.95 11.64 -4.67
N LYS A 10 -5.17 10.52 -5.37
CA LYS A 10 -6.43 9.76 -5.30
C LYS A 10 -6.72 9.27 -3.88
N ASN A 11 -5.69 8.79 -3.17
CA ASN A 11 -5.83 8.35 -1.78
C ASN A 11 -6.29 9.50 -0.87
N LYS A 12 -5.67 10.68 -1.00
CA LYS A 12 -6.05 11.86 -0.21
C LYS A 12 -7.50 12.27 -0.47
N GLU A 13 -7.91 12.32 -1.73
CA GLU A 13 -9.28 12.66 -2.12
C GLU A 13 -10.30 11.65 -1.58
N LEU A 14 -10.02 10.34 -1.74
CA LEU A 14 -10.87 9.29 -1.18
C LEU A 14 -10.97 9.38 0.35
N ARG A 15 -9.85 9.69 1.02
CA ARG A 15 -9.81 9.83 2.47
C ARG A 15 -10.67 10.98 2.97
N GLU A 16 -10.54 12.16 2.36
CA GLU A 16 -11.36 13.33 2.72
C GLU A 16 -12.86 13.05 2.51
N ASN A 17 -13.22 12.35 1.43
CA ASN A 17 -14.60 11.96 1.18
C ASN A 17 -15.14 10.97 2.21
N VAL A 18 -14.39 9.90 2.52
CA VAL A 18 -14.79 8.88 3.50
C VAL A 18 -14.89 9.46 4.91
N GLU A 19 -13.92 10.29 5.33
CA GLU A 19 -13.95 10.95 6.63
C GLU A 19 -15.15 11.90 6.76
N GLY A 20 -15.49 12.62 5.68
CA GLY A 20 -16.68 13.48 5.63
C GLY A 20 -17.98 12.70 5.83
N GLU A 21 -18.15 11.60 5.10
CA GLU A 21 -19.36 10.75 5.18
C GLU A 21 -19.47 10.01 6.53
N LEU A 22 -18.36 9.53 7.08
CA LEU A 22 -18.33 8.96 8.43
C LEU A 22 -18.72 9.99 9.49
N THR A 23 -18.19 11.20 9.39
CA THR A 23 -18.50 12.28 10.35
C THR A 23 -19.99 12.61 10.34
N GLN A 24 -20.61 12.64 9.16
CA GLN A 24 -22.05 12.86 9.05
C GLN A 24 -22.84 11.68 9.65
N SER A 25 -22.47 10.45 9.29
CA SER A 25 -23.12 9.23 9.79
C SER A 25 -23.08 9.13 11.32
N PHE A 26 -21.95 9.49 11.93
CA PHE A 26 -21.81 9.49 13.39
C PHE A 26 -22.60 10.60 14.07
N LYS A 27 -22.81 11.75 13.43
CA LYS A 27 -23.71 12.79 13.95
C LYS A 27 -25.14 12.29 13.96
N ASP A 28 -25.60 11.71 12.85
CA ASP A 28 -26.96 11.17 12.73
C ASP A 28 -27.20 10.05 13.75
N PHE A 29 -26.21 9.17 13.95
CA PHE A 29 -26.25 8.14 14.99
C PHE A 29 -26.29 8.73 16.42
N LEU A 30 -25.57 9.82 16.68
CA LEU A 30 -25.57 10.49 17.98
C LEU A 30 -26.93 11.09 18.31
N ILE A 31 -27.59 11.72 17.34
CA ILE A 31 -28.95 12.25 17.53
C ILE A 31 -29.94 11.10 17.73
N ALA A 32 -29.83 10.03 16.94
CA ALA A 32 -30.65 8.84 17.11
C ALA A 32 -30.53 8.24 18.53
N ARG A 33 -29.30 8.15 19.06
CA ARG A 33 -29.04 7.69 20.44
C ARG A 33 -29.59 8.63 21.51
N ALA A 34 -29.67 9.94 21.23
CA ALA A 34 -30.25 10.91 22.16
C ALA A 34 -31.79 10.85 22.18
N VAL A 35 -32.41 10.46 21.06
CA VAL A 35 -33.87 10.38 20.90
C VAL A 35 -34.43 9.02 21.36
N MET A 36 -33.68 7.93 21.15
CA MET A 36 -34.11 6.56 21.49
C MET A 36 -33.65 6.15 22.90
N SER A 37 -34.36 5.21 23.53
CA SER A 37 -33.87 4.59 24.77
C SER A 37 -32.75 3.60 24.45
N SER A 38 -31.79 3.44 25.35
CA SER A 38 -30.65 2.52 25.16
C SER A 38 -31.09 1.10 24.84
N GLU A 39 -32.16 0.62 25.48
CA GLU A 39 -32.72 -0.72 25.29
C GLU A 39 -33.24 -0.92 23.86
N THR A 40 -34.01 0.05 23.32
CA THR A 40 -34.54 -0.02 21.96
C THR A 40 -33.46 0.07 20.89
N LEU A 41 -32.37 0.80 21.16
CA LEU A 41 -31.22 0.89 20.28
C LEU A 41 -30.46 -0.44 20.20
N GLU A 42 -30.23 -1.07 21.37
CA GLU A 42 -29.53 -2.35 21.46
C GLU A 42 -30.32 -3.46 20.77
N GLU A 43 -31.63 -3.53 21.00
CA GLU A 43 -32.53 -4.47 20.29
C GLU A 43 -32.44 -4.29 18.77
N ALA A 44 -32.40 -3.04 18.29
CA ALA A 44 -32.37 -2.75 16.86
C ALA A 44 -31.06 -3.18 16.17
N ILE A 45 -29.92 -3.22 16.88
CA ILE A 45 -28.60 -3.53 16.30
C ILE A 45 -28.15 -4.97 16.61
N MET A 46 -28.90 -5.70 17.45
CA MET A 46 -28.51 -7.04 17.92
C MET A 46 -28.36 -8.07 16.79
N PHE A 47 -29.07 -7.92 15.67
CA PHE A 47 -29.02 -8.83 14.53
C PHE A 47 -28.30 -8.23 13.32
N PRO A 48 -27.20 -8.82 12.84
CA PRO A 48 -26.57 -8.41 11.59
C PRO A 48 -27.41 -8.88 10.40
N THR A 49 -27.83 -7.94 9.55
CA THR A 49 -28.60 -8.23 8.32
C THR A 49 -27.77 -8.81 7.18
N GLU A 50 -26.46 -8.55 7.15
CA GLU A 50 -25.60 -8.96 6.02
C GLU A 50 -24.32 -9.63 6.53
N LYS A 51 -24.02 -10.80 5.98
CA LYS A 51 -22.70 -11.43 6.10
C LYS A 51 -21.86 -10.99 4.91
N ILE A 52 -20.76 -10.31 5.20
CA ILE A 52 -19.82 -9.80 4.19
C ILE A 52 -18.54 -10.61 4.29
N SER A 53 -18.17 -11.25 3.19
CA SER A 53 -16.89 -11.93 3.03
C SER A 53 -15.96 -11.11 2.12
N LEU A 54 -14.67 -11.24 2.35
CA LEU A 54 -13.62 -10.45 1.68
C LEU A 54 -12.70 -11.39 0.92
N GLU A 55 -12.69 -11.25 -0.41
CA GLU A 55 -11.75 -11.95 -1.27
C GLU A 55 -10.56 -11.03 -1.61
N VAL A 56 -9.36 -11.46 -1.25
CA VAL A 56 -8.13 -10.69 -1.47
C VAL A 56 -7.37 -11.29 -2.65
N GLY A 57 -7.36 -10.57 -3.78
CA GLY A 57 -6.48 -10.83 -4.91
C GLY A 57 -5.15 -10.09 -4.80
N MET A 58 -4.21 -10.40 -5.68
CA MET A 58 -2.94 -9.66 -5.82
C MET A 58 -2.76 -9.20 -7.26
N LYS A 59 -2.31 -7.96 -7.44
CA LYS A 59 -1.99 -7.34 -8.72
C LYS A 59 -0.60 -6.72 -8.66
N ASN A 60 0.21 -6.96 -9.68
CA ASN A 60 1.55 -6.37 -9.76
C ASN A 60 1.48 -4.98 -10.42
N ILE A 61 1.98 -3.95 -9.72
CA ILE A 61 2.14 -2.59 -10.23
C ILE A 61 3.57 -2.14 -9.94
N MET A 62 4.35 -1.83 -10.99
CA MET A 62 5.76 -1.39 -10.85
C MET A 62 6.63 -2.35 -10.03
N SER A 63 6.44 -3.66 -10.22
CA SER A 63 7.15 -4.72 -9.48
C SER A 63 6.80 -4.79 -7.98
N VAL A 64 5.74 -4.12 -7.57
CA VAL A 64 5.17 -4.21 -6.23
C VAL A 64 3.87 -5.00 -6.30
N ASN A 65 3.75 -6.04 -5.48
CA ASN A 65 2.52 -6.82 -5.36
C ASN A 65 1.53 -6.06 -4.48
N SER A 66 0.54 -5.47 -5.11
CA SER A 66 -0.57 -4.77 -4.49
C SER A 66 -1.72 -5.74 -4.19
N PRO A 67 -2.36 -5.69 -3.01
CA PRO A 67 -3.63 -6.37 -2.82
C PRO A 67 -4.71 -5.73 -3.70
N THR A 68 -5.69 -6.51 -4.12
CA THR A 68 -6.96 -6.05 -4.71
C THR A 68 -8.07 -6.66 -3.89
N ILE A 69 -8.97 -5.84 -3.36
CA ILE A 69 -9.93 -6.31 -2.37
C ILE A 69 -11.32 -6.32 -3.01
N ARG A 70 -11.99 -7.47 -3.01
CA ARG A 70 -13.37 -7.62 -3.48
C ARG A 70 -14.28 -8.00 -2.34
N LEU A 71 -15.39 -7.28 -2.23
CA LEU A 71 -16.47 -7.60 -1.32
C LEU A 71 -17.38 -8.63 -1.97
N ILE A 72 -17.50 -9.80 -1.36
CA ILE A 72 -18.51 -10.79 -1.70
C ILE A 72 -19.58 -10.68 -0.62
N ARG A 73 -20.78 -10.28 -1.04
CA ARG A 73 -21.96 -10.33 -0.19
C ARG A 73 -22.59 -11.69 -0.45
N ASP A 74 -22.60 -12.57 0.54
CA ASP A 74 -23.26 -13.87 0.41
C ASP A 74 -24.75 -13.60 0.21
N THR A 75 -25.18 -13.60 -1.04
CA THR A 75 -26.56 -13.37 -1.46
C THR A 75 -27.23 -14.72 -1.77
N GLU A 76 -26.90 -15.74 -0.98
CA GLU A 76 -27.63 -17.00 -1.02
C GLU A 76 -28.66 -16.97 0.10
N GLU A 77 -29.92 -17.07 -0.31
CA GLU A 77 -31.16 -17.11 0.49
C GLU A 77 -31.75 -15.74 0.89
N ASP A 78 -32.44 -15.14 -0.09
CA ASP A 78 -33.71 -14.39 0.05
C ASP A 78 -33.75 -13.07 -0.71
N LYS A 79 -34.01 -13.19 -2.02
CA LYS A 79 -34.59 -12.11 -2.84
C LYS A 79 -35.99 -11.66 -2.38
N ASN A 80 -36.49 -12.16 -1.24
CA ASN A 80 -37.78 -11.87 -0.63
C ASN A 80 -37.71 -11.29 0.80
N ALA A 81 -36.52 -11.03 1.36
CA ALA A 81 -36.43 -10.36 2.66
C ALA A 81 -36.66 -8.84 2.47
N ILE A 82 -37.90 -8.42 2.72
CA ILE A 82 -38.39 -7.03 2.71
C ILE A 82 -37.66 -6.09 3.70
N THR A 83 -36.61 -6.53 4.39
CA THR A 83 -36.00 -5.76 5.47
C THR A 83 -34.51 -5.60 5.25
N SER A 84 -34.13 -4.54 4.53
CA SER A 84 -32.74 -4.02 4.51
C SER A 84 -32.25 -3.61 5.92
N TYR A 85 -33.17 -3.57 6.89
CA TYR A 85 -32.96 -3.16 8.27
C TYR A 85 -33.45 -4.25 9.24
N PRO A 86 -32.68 -4.60 10.28
CA PRO A 86 -33.05 -5.63 11.26
C PRO A 86 -34.17 -5.20 12.23
N TYR A 87 -34.64 -3.95 12.14
CA TYR A 87 -35.55 -3.32 13.10
C TYR A 87 -36.85 -2.84 12.46
N GLY A 88 -37.89 -2.69 13.29
CA GLY A 88 -39.18 -2.16 12.86
C GLY A 88 -39.20 -0.62 12.81
N PHE A 89 -39.64 -0.05 11.69
CA PHE A 89 -39.75 1.41 11.50
C PHE A 89 -40.68 2.13 12.50
N ALA A 90 -41.50 1.39 13.25
CA ALA A 90 -42.44 1.97 14.21
C ALA A 90 -41.78 2.40 15.53
N SER A 91 -40.70 1.73 15.95
CA SER A 91 -40.01 1.98 17.21
C SER A 91 -38.66 2.68 17.04
N THR A 92 -38.22 2.90 15.80
CA THR A 92 -36.90 3.44 15.47
C THR A 92 -36.99 4.86 14.89
N SER A 93 -36.00 5.70 15.19
CA SER A 93 -35.90 7.05 14.62
C SER A 93 -35.44 7.01 13.15
N GLY A 94 -35.94 7.93 12.33
CA GLY A 94 -35.49 8.06 10.93
C GLY A 94 -34.02 8.47 10.79
N GLU A 95 -33.43 9.00 11.85
CA GLU A 95 -31.99 9.31 11.95
C GLU A 95 -31.15 8.04 12.04
N LEU A 96 -31.64 7.00 12.74
CA LEU A 96 -30.96 5.71 12.80
C LEU A 96 -30.96 5.02 11.44
N ASP A 97 -32.07 5.09 10.71
CA ASP A 97 -32.18 4.62 9.33
C ASP A 97 -31.17 5.32 8.42
N SER A 98 -31.14 6.65 8.47
CA SER A 98 -30.20 7.47 7.71
C SER A 98 -28.74 7.10 8.01
N ALA A 99 -28.40 6.90 9.30
CA ALA A 99 -27.05 6.51 9.73
C ALA A 99 -26.66 5.09 9.27
N VAL A 100 -27.59 4.13 9.29
CA VAL A 100 -27.31 2.76 8.81
C VAL A 100 -27.11 2.75 7.30
N ASN A 101 -27.94 3.49 6.56
CA ASN A 101 -27.82 3.58 5.10
C ASN A 101 -26.51 4.28 4.68
N SER A 102 -26.15 5.37 5.34
CA SER A 102 -24.89 6.07 5.07
C SER A 102 -23.68 5.18 5.39
N LEU A 103 -23.69 4.43 6.49
CA LEU A 103 -22.64 3.47 6.83
C LEU A 103 -22.51 2.34 5.80
N LYS A 104 -23.63 1.81 5.28
CA LYS A 104 -23.60 0.82 4.18
C LYS A 104 -22.91 1.38 2.94
N GLY A 105 -23.19 2.63 2.57
CA GLY A 105 -22.56 3.30 1.43
C GLY A 105 -21.06 3.60 1.64
N VAL A 106 -20.67 3.94 2.88
CA VAL A 106 -19.28 4.20 3.24
C VAL A 106 -18.42 2.95 3.19
N LEU A 107 -18.98 1.78 3.54
CA LEU A 107 -18.23 0.53 3.59
C LEU A 107 -17.53 0.21 2.27
N ASP A 108 -18.22 0.37 1.14
CA ASP A 108 -17.65 0.09 -0.19
C ASP A 108 -16.46 1.03 -0.49
N LYS A 109 -16.61 2.32 -0.15
CA LYS A 109 -15.53 3.32 -0.30
C LYS A 109 -14.36 3.08 0.65
N MET A 110 -14.65 2.58 1.86
CA MET A 110 -13.64 2.26 2.86
C MET A 110 -12.76 1.08 2.39
N VAL A 111 -13.35 0.10 1.70
CA VAL A 111 -12.59 -1.00 1.09
C VAL A 111 -11.73 -0.51 -0.07
N GLU A 112 -12.24 0.35 -0.95
CA GLU A 112 -11.42 0.97 -2.01
C GLU A 112 -10.28 1.80 -1.42
N LEU A 113 -10.56 2.58 -0.37
CA LEU A 113 -9.55 3.36 0.33
C LEU A 113 -8.46 2.46 0.92
N ALA A 114 -8.85 1.38 1.61
CA ALA A 114 -7.91 0.42 2.20
C ALA A 114 -7.02 -0.25 1.15
N GLU A 115 -7.57 -0.59 -0.03
CA GLU A 115 -6.79 -1.07 -1.16
C GLU A 115 -5.75 -0.03 -1.55
N VAL A 116 -6.19 1.17 -1.95
CA VAL A 116 -5.31 2.24 -2.44
C VAL A 116 -4.24 2.62 -1.42
N GLU A 117 -4.60 2.74 -0.14
CA GLU A 117 -3.68 3.11 0.94
C GLU A 117 -2.60 2.05 1.13
N LYS A 118 -2.99 0.77 1.11
CA LYS A 118 -2.02 -0.32 1.20
C LYS A 118 -1.11 -0.38 -0.02
N THR A 119 -1.65 -0.13 -1.22
CA THR A 119 -0.83 -0.03 -2.44
C THR A 119 0.23 1.07 -2.30
N CYS A 120 -0.15 2.25 -1.79
CA CYS A 120 0.73 3.40 -1.65
C CYS A 120 1.85 3.11 -0.63
N GLN A 121 1.52 2.47 0.49
CA GLN A 121 2.51 2.09 1.49
C GLN A 121 3.57 1.15 0.91
N LEU A 122 3.15 0.07 0.24
CA LEU A 122 4.07 -0.90 -0.34
C LEU A 122 4.93 -0.28 -1.45
N MET A 123 4.36 0.62 -2.26
CA MET A 123 5.12 1.36 -3.27
C MET A 123 6.14 2.30 -2.65
N ALA A 124 5.81 2.98 -1.55
CA ALA A 124 6.74 3.87 -0.86
C ALA A 124 7.97 3.12 -0.34
N ASP A 125 7.75 1.96 0.29
CA ASP A 125 8.83 1.10 0.81
C ASP A 125 9.78 0.64 -0.32
N GLU A 126 9.23 0.26 -1.47
CA GLU A 126 10.05 -0.21 -2.59
C GLU A 126 10.81 0.95 -3.28
N ILE A 127 10.18 2.13 -3.36
CA ILE A 127 10.87 3.35 -3.83
C ILE A 127 12.02 3.72 -2.89
N GLU A 128 11.86 3.57 -1.58
CA GLU A 128 12.95 3.85 -0.64
C GLU A 128 14.10 2.85 -0.80
N LYS A 129 13.81 1.55 -0.91
CA LYS A 129 14.83 0.52 -1.16
C LYS A 129 15.58 0.77 -2.45
N THR A 130 14.88 1.11 -3.53
CA THR A 130 15.52 1.41 -4.82
C THR A 130 16.40 2.66 -4.74
N ARG A 131 15.96 3.73 -4.07
CA ARG A 131 16.80 4.93 -3.83
C ARG A 131 18.05 4.60 -3.00
N ARG A 132 17.90 3.81 -1.93
CA ARG A 132 19.06 3.38 -1.11
C ARG A 132 20.06 2.57 -1.95
N ARG A 133 19.58 1.68 -2.82
CA ARG A 133 20.43 0.90 -3.74
C ARG A 133 21.17 1.79 -4.74
N VAL A 134 20.49 2.76 -5.36
CA VAL A 134 21.11 3.70 -6.29
C VAL A 134 22.22 4.51 -5.59
N ASN A 135 21.95 5.03 -4.40
CA ASN A 135 22.95 5.77 -3.63
C ASN A 135 24.16 4.92 -3.25
N ALA A 136 23.95 3.67 -2.84
CA ALA A 136 25.05 2.75 -2.54
C ALA A 136 25.91 2.45 -3.78
N LEU A 137 25.28 2.35 -4.96
CA LEU A 137 26.00 2.17 -6.22
C LEU A 137 26.83 3.41 -6.55
N GLU A 138 26.23 4.60 -6.51
CA GLU A 138 26.86 5.86 -6.90
C GLU A 138 28.01 6.27 -5.98
N TYR A 139 27.83 6.16 -4.66
CA TYR A 139 28.76 6.73 -3.69
C TYR A 139 29.70 5.71 -3.04
N VAL A 140 29.45 4.40 -3.19
CA VAL A 140 30.28 3.34 -2.58
C VAL A 140 30.84 2.40 -3.64
N MET A 141 29.98 1.67 -4.36
CA MET A 141 30.44 0.60 -5.25
C MET A 141 31.22 1.14 -6.45
N ILE A 142 30.69 2.17 -7.15
CA ILE A 142 31.37 2.74 -8.32
C ILE A 142 32.75 3.31 -7.95
N PRO A 143 32.90 4.16 -6.91
CA PRO A 143 34.21 4.65 -6.49
C PRO A 143 35.20 3.53 -6.11
N GLN A 144 34.75 2.52 -5.36
CA GLN A 144 35.59 1.38 -4.96
C GLN A 144 36.06 0.56 -6.17
N LEU A 145 35.18 0.34 -7.15
CA LEU A 145 35.53 -0.36 -8.37
C LEU A 145 36.54 0.43 -9.20
N VAL A 146 36.37 1.75 -9.32
CA VAL A 146 37.33 2.63 -10.02
C VAL A 146 38.69 2.61 -9.33
N GLU A 147 38.73 2.65 -8.01
CA GLU A 147 39.98 2.54 -7.25
C GLU A 147 40.65 1.17 -7.44
N THR A 148 39.86 0.10 -7.42
CA THR A 148 40.34 -1.28 -7.64
C THR A 148 40.93 -1.43 -9.03
N VAL A 149 40.27 -0.89 -10.06
CA VAL A 149 40.79 -0.87 -11.44
C VAL A 149 42.13 -0.13 -11.48
N ARG A 150 42.21 1.07 -10.89
CA ARG A 150 43.47 1.84 -10.84
C ARG A 150 44.60 1.05 -10.17
N TYR A 151 44.29 0.36 -9.06
CA TYR A 151 45.26 -0.48 -8.35
C TYR A 151 45.78 -1.63 -9.23
N ILE A 152 44.87 -2.34 -9.91
CA ILE A 152 45.23 -3.44 -10.81
C ILE A 152 46.11 -2.94 -11.96
N THR A 153 45.74 -1.84 -12.61
CA THR A 153 46.53 -1.26 -13.71
C THR A 153 47.94 -0.90 -13.25
N MET A 154 48.07 -0.23 -12.10
CA MET A 154 49.39 0.15 -11.56
C MET A 154 50.26 -1.08 -11.23
N LYS A 155 49.66 -2.18 -10.74
CA LYS A 155 50.39 -3.42 -10.47
C LYS A 155 50.80 -4.16 -11.74
N LEU A 156 49.98 -4.14 -12.78
CA LEU A 156 50.31 -4.71 -14.09
C LEU A 156 51.46 -3.94 -14.73
N ASP A 157 51.41 -2.60 -14.74
CA ASP A 157 52.47 -1.74 -15.28
C ASP A 157 53.81 -1.97 -14.58
N GLU A 158 53.81 -2.08 -13.24
CA GLU A 158 55.01 -2.36 -12.47
C GLU A 158 55.57 -3.77 -12.75
N SER A 159 54.69 -4.76 -12.94
CA SER A 159 55.08 -6.12 -13.32
C SER A 159 55.72 -6.16 -14.72
N GLU A 160 55.14 -5.45 -15.69
CA GLU A 160 55.71 -5.31 -17.03
C GLU A 160 57.07 -4.61 -16.99
N ARG A 161 57.20 -3.55 -16.19
CA ARG A 161 58.46 -2.83 -16.01
C ARG A 161 59.55 -3.73 -15.42
N SER A 162 59.21 -4.50 -14.39
CA SER A 162 60.11 -5.50 -13.77
C SER A 162 60.56 -6.56 -14.78
N ASN A 163 59.64 -7.09 -15.60
CA ASN A 163 59.96 -8.05 -16.66
C ASN A 163 60.88 -7.46 -17.73
N ARG A 164 60.66 -6.20 -18.15
CA ARG A 164 61.53 -5.52 -19.12
C ARG A 164 62.96 -5.39 -18.60
N VAL A 165 63.15 -5.00 -17.33
CA VAL A 165 64.49 -4.92 -16.71
C VAL A 165 65.15 -6.30 -16.64
N ARG A 166 64.37 -7.34 -16.30
CA ARG A 166 64.87 -8.73 -16.28
C ARG A 166 65.37 -9.17 -17.65
N LEU A 167 64.62 -8.89 -18.71
CA LEU A 167 65.01 -9.20 -20.10
C LEU A 167 66.27 -8.45 -20.53
N MET A 168 66.41 -7.16 -20.17
CA MET A 168 67.63 -6.39 -20.44
C MET A 168 68.86 -7.01 -19.76
N LYS A 169 68.76 -7.37 -18.48
CA LYS A 169 69.86 -8.02 -17.75
C LYS A 169 70.23 -9.38 -18.34
N VAL A 170 69.25 -10.20 -18.73
CA VAL A 170 69.53 -11.50 -19.37
C VAL A 170 70.27 -11.30 -20.69
N LYS A 171 69.87 -10.31 -21.48
CA LYS A 171 70.56 -9.96 -22.73
C LYS A 171 72.02 -9.54 -22.49
N ASP A 172 72.29 -8.73 -21.47
CA ASP A 172 73.64 -8.30 -21.11
C ASP A 172 74.55 -9.45 -20.66
N ILE A 173 73.98 -10.49 -20.05
CA ILE A 173 74.71 -11.68 -19.61
C ILE A 173 75.04 -12.61 -20.79
N VAL A 174 74.11 -12.78 -21.73
CA VAL A 174 74.28 -13.66 -22.91
C VAL A 174 75.08 -12.99 -24.03
N GLY A 175 75.14 -11.66 -24.06
CA GLY A 175 75.90 -10.89 -25.04
C GLY A 175 77.38 -10.66 -24.71
N LYS A 176 77.87 -11.19 -23.59
CA LYS A 176 79.30 -11.30 -23.24
C LYS A 176 79.78 -12.73 -23.50
#